data_AF-A0A374UR18-F1
#
_entry.id   AF-A0A374UR18-F1
#
_cell.length_a   1.000
_cell.length_b   1.000
_cell.length_c   1.000
_cell.angle_alpha   90.00
_cell.angle_beta   90.00
_cell.angle_gamma   90.00
#
_symmetry.space_group_name_H-M   'P 1'
#
loop_
_entity.id
_entity.type
_entity.pdbx_description
1 polymer ?
#
loop_
_entity_poly.entity_id
_entity_poly.type
_entity_poly.pdbx_seq_one_letter_code
_entity_poly.pdbx_strand_id
1 'polypeptide(L)' 'MKVTKCKGEGQGSCKKCSDEGRWNRTWMCFLYEIEGLKGCYCSDCVKKIVQGNSETLEKVGSDD' A
#
# COMPACT_ATOMS: atom_id res chain seq x y z
N MET A 1 -7.75 7.53 4.41
CA MET A 1 -6.45 7.17 3.81
C MET A 1 -6.54 7.41 2.31
N LYS A 2 -5.70 8.29 1.74
CA LYS A 2 -5.72 8.58 0.30
C LYS A 2 -4.78 7.64 -0.46
N VAL A 3 -5.22 7.17 -1.63
CA VAL A 3 -4.41 6.34 -2.55
C VAL A 3 -4.21 7.11 -3.85
N THR A 4 -2.96 7.24 -4.29
CA THR A 4 -2.59 7.89 -5.56
C THR A 4 -1.67 7.01 -6.38
N LYS A 5 -1.66 7.13 -7.70
CA LYS A 5 -0.68 6.40 -8.53
C LYS A 5 0.74 6.89 -8.23
N CYS A 6 1.70 5.97 -8.21
CA CYS A 6 3.12 6.33 -8.12
C CYS A 6 3.52 7.16 -9.36
N LYS A 7 4.46 8.09 -9.17
CA LYS A 7 5.01 8.93 -10.25
C LYS A 7 6.21 8.26 -10.91
N GLY A 8 6.46 8.58 -12.18
CA GLY A 8 7.64 8.16 -12.93
C GLY A 8 7.32 7.23 -14.10
N GLU A 9 8.26 7.13 -15.04
CA GLU A 9 8.11 6.39 -16.31
C GLU A 9 8.82 5.03 -16.30
N GLY A 10 9.53 4.71 -15.22
CA GLY A 10 10.29 3.48 -15.09
C GLY A 10 9.51 2.30 -14.50
N GLN A 11 10.28 1.30 -14.09
CA GLN A 11 9.78 0.17 -13.32
C GLN A 11 10.03 0.39 -11.82
N GLY A 12 9.14 -0.13 -10.99
CA GLY A 12 9.25 -0.14 -9.54
C GLY A 12 8.77 -1.47 -8.97
N SER A 13 8.76 -1.53 -7.64
CA SER A 13 8.34 -2.72 -6.91
C SER A 13 7.38 -2.38 -5.78
N CYS A 14 6.45 -3.30 -5.51
CA CYS A 14 5.60 -3.23 -4.32
C CYS A 14 6.44 -3.45 -3.05
N LYS A 15 6.51 -2.44 -2.16
CA LYS A 15 7.25 -2.48 -0.90
C LYS A 15 6.85 -3.69 -0.04
N LYS A 16 5.54 -3.93 0.13
CA LYS A 16 5.03 -5.06 0.93
C LYS A 16 5.41 -6.41 0.33
N CYS A 17 5.36 -6.57 -1.00
CA CYS A 17 5.80 -7.80 -1.65
C CYS A 17 7.31 -8.00 -1.46
N SER A 18 8.12 -6.95 -1.66
CA SER A 18 9.57 -7.03 -1.48
C SER A 18 9.97 -7.38 -0.06
N ASP A 19 9.30 -6.82 0.95
CA ASP A 19 9.54 -7.12 2.36
C ASP A 19 9.20 -8.59 2.72
N GLU A 20 8.29 -9.20 1.96
CA GLU A 20 7.92 -10.62 2.09
C GLU A 20 8.75 -11.53 1.17
N GLY A 21 9.78 -11.01 0.52
CA GLY A 21 10.62 -11.76 -0.42
C GLY A 21 9.93 -12.13 -1.74
N ARG A 22 8.74 -11.56 -2.03
CA ARG A 22 8.00 -11.80 -3.27
C ARG A 22 8.50 -10.87 -4.38
N TRP A 23 8.85 -11.45 -5.53
CA TRP A 23 9.19 -10.67 -6.71
C TRP A 23 7.96 -9.94 -7.29
N ASN A 24 8.05 -8.62 -7.43
CA ASN A 24 6.97 -7.80 -7.99
C ASN A 24 7.53 -6.57 -8.72
N ARG A 25 8.33 -6.78 -9.78
CA ARG A 25 8.79 -5.68 -10.64
C ARG A 25 7.75 -5.38 -11.71
N THR A 26 7.23 -4.17 -11.74
CA THR A 26 6.21 -3.72 -12.72
C THR A 26 6.41 -2.25 -13.07
N TRP A 27 5.68 -1.73 -14.05
CA TRP A 27 5.71 -0.30 -14.38
C TRP A 27 5.12 0.54 -13.25
N MET A 28 5.71 1.72 -13.02
CA MET A 28 5.28 2.63 -11.95
C MET A 28 3.80 3.04 -12.07
N CYS A 29 3.25 3.10 -13.29
CA CYS A 29 1.85 3.43 -13.55
C CYS A 29 0.84 2.37 -13.02
N PHE A 30 1.31 1.18 -12.63
CA PHE A 30 0.52 0.12 -11.98
C PHE A 30 0.74 0.04 -10.46
N LEU A 31 1.56 0.93 -9.90
CA LEU A 31 1.82 1.02 -8.48
C LEU A 31 1.14 2.26 -7.88
N TYR A 32 0.92 2.21 -6.57
CA TYR A 32 0.21 3.23 -5.83
C TYR A 32 0.96 3.62 -4.56
N GLU A 33 0.92 4.90 -4.23
CA GLU A 33 1.33 5.45 -2.95
C GLU A 33 0.10 5.54 -2.05
N ILE A 34 0.29 5.25 -0.78
CA ILE A 34 -0.75 5.34 0.25
C ILE A 34 -0.30 6.40 1.23
N GLU A 35 -1.13 7.41 1.47
CA GLU A 35 -0.82 8.50 2.39
C GLU A 35 -0.55 7.95 3.80
N GLY A 36 0.60 8.33 4.36
CA GLY A 36 1.09 7.84 5.66
C GLY A 36 1.94 6.56 5.60
N LEU A 37 2.08 5.91 4.43
CA LEU A 37 2.92 4.73 4.25
C LEU A 37 4.05 4.98 3.26
N LYS A 38 5.28 4.63 3.66
CA LYS A 38 6.47 4.83 2.82
C LYS A 38 6.61 3.72 1.78
N GLY A 39 6.46 4.09 0.52
CA GLY A 39 6.76 3.25 -0.64
C GLY A 39 5.61 3.14 -1.63
N CYS A 40 5.83 2.34 -2.66
CA CYS A 40 4.83 2.00 -3.67
C CYS A 40 4.24 0.62 -3.38
N TYR A 41 2.96 0.43 -3.70
CA TYR A 41 2.21 -0.78 -3.42
C TYR A 41 1.45 -1.23 -4.67
N CYS A 42 1.42 -2.54 -4.94
CA CYS A 42 0.56 -3.08 -5.99
C CYS A 42 -0.91 -3.00 -5.57
N SER A 43 -1.82 -3.05 -6.54
CA SER A 43 -3.28 -2.99 -6.31
C SER A 43 -3.76 -3.96 -5.21
N ASP A 44 -3.24 -5.19 -5.18
CA ASP A 44 -3.67 -6.20 -4.21
C ASP A 44 -3.24 -5.85 -2.78
N CYS A 45 -2.02 -5.33 -2.61
CA CYS A 45 -1.54 -4.87 -1.31
C CYS A 45 -2.30 -3.62 -0.86
N VAL A 46 -2.60 -2.69 -1.77
CA VAL A 46 -3.43 -1.51 -1.45
C VAL A 46 -4.79 -1.93 -0.92
N LYS A 47 -5.50 -2.84 -1.61
CA LYS A 47 -6.82 -3.34 -1.17
C LYS A 47 -6.76 -3.92 0.24
N LYS A 48 -5.76 -4.78 0.51
CA LYS A 48 -5.56 -5.40 1.82
C LYS A 48 -5.25 -4.38 2.91
N ILE A 49 -4.41 -3.39 2.62
CA ILE A 49 -4.05 -2.32 3.57
C ILE A 49 -5.27 -1.46 3.89
N VAL A 50 -5.98 -0.98 2.87
CA VAL A 50 -7.15 -0.12 3.06
C VAL A 50 -8.26 -0.85 3.81
N GLN A 51 -8.53 -2.10 3.46
CA GLN A 51 -9.55 -2.92 4.11
C GLN A 51 -9.17 -3.31 5.54
N GLY A 52 -7.92 -3.70 5.79
CA GLY A 52 -7.46 -4.00 7.14
C GLY A 52 -7.46 -2.76 8.05
N ASN A 53 -7.22 -1.56 7.50
CA ASN A 53 -7.20 -0.33 8.28
C ASN A 53 -8.60 0.18 8.66
N SER A 54 -9.67 -0.19 7.93
CA SER A 54 -11.04 0.08 8.36
C SER A 54 -11.42 -0.70 9.63
N GLU A 55 -10.86 -1.90 9.84
CA GLU A 55 -11.16 -2.75 11.00
C GLU A 55 -10.38 -2.34 12.25
N THR A 56 -9.23 -1.66 12.10
CA THR A 56 -8.40 -1.22 13.24
C THR A 56 -8.90 0.08 13.88
N LEU A 57 -9.62 0.92 13.14
CA LEU A 57 -10.17 2.19 13.64
C LEU A 57 -11.33 1.99 14.64
N GLU A 58 -12.02 0.86 14.60
CA GLU A 58 -13.11 0.55 15.55
C GLU A 58 -12.60 0.08 16.93
N LYS A 59 -11.31 -0.24 17.07
CA LYS A 59 -10.75 -0.79 18.33
C LYS A 59 -10.01 0.22 19.20
N VAL A 60 -9.87 1.48 18.77
CA VAL A 60 -9.12 2.53 19.51
C VAL A 60 -10.07 3.52 20.20
N GLY A 61 -11.23 3.04 20.66
CA GLY A 61 -12.24 3.88 21.29
C GLY A 61 -13.05 3.17 22.36
N SER A 62 -12.40 2.59 23.38
CA SER A 62 -13.00 2.21 24.66
C SER A 62 -11.90 1.76 25.64
N ASP A 63 -11.33 2.70 26.38
CA ASP A 63 -10.77 2.45 27.70
C ASP A 63 -11.14 3.67 28.54
N ASP A 64 -12.17 3.51 29.38
CA ASP A 64 -12.70 4.46 30.38
C ASP A 64 -11.91 4.30 31.68
#